data_AF-A0A1D7XM24-F1
#
_entry.id   AF-A0A1D7XM24-F1
#
_cell.length_a   1.000
_cell.length_b   1.000
_cell.length_c   1.000
_cell.angle_alpha   90.00
_cell.angle_beta   90.00
_cell.angle_gamma   90.00
#
_symmetry.space_group_name_H-M   'P 1'
#
loop_
_entity.id
_entity.type
_entity.pdbx_description
1 polymer ?
#
loop_
_entity_poly.entity_id
_entity_poly.type
_entity_poly.pdbx_seq_one_letter_code
_entity_poly.pdbx_strand_id
1 'polypeptide(L)'
;MEHDIITQLQIIVNTSDEENISFTIAKVLLKSIKNDINDLTINDLADRCYTSISTISRFIKSLGYDSFNELKKKFIERKQIGAELLNDNLENMNFDFKNDKEILNSFVQSINVSLKEFIENLDLDAIDNLIDLIYEHKDIYFFGFQLPGYFMQHLQYLFFNIGKYINFAQGEQEQERLAKQSNEDSVSIIFSVDGNYLNKKYNVFYTLKEKGGKIILITQNPALKLAKQCDKVIYLGNYKNAKNGRYKLHVFSEVLINRYYLKYN
;
A
#
# COMPACT_ATOMS: atom_id res chain seq x y z
N MET A 1 2.33 -9.77 -13.82
CA MET A 1 3.11 -8.78 -13.06
C MET A 1 2.14 -7.68 -12.69
N GLU A 2 1.73 -7.52 -11.43
CA GLU A 2 0.81 -6.42 -11.06
C GLU A 2 1.32 -5.70 -9.80
N HIS A 3 2.38 -4.91 -9.98
CA HIS A 3 2.41 -3.64 -9.26
C HIS A 3 1.39 -2.72 -9.93
N ASP A 4 0.84 -1.76 -9.18
CA ASP A 4 0.03 -0.68 -9.77
C ASP A 4 0.79 -0.08 -10.97
N ILE A 5 0.25 -0.25 -12.18
CA ILE A 5 0.89 0.17 -13.43
C ILE A 5 1.30 1.65 -13.39
N ILE A 6 0.51 2.49 -12.74
CA ILE A 6 0.84 3.90 -12.56
C ILE A 6 2.12 4.04 -11.73
N THR A 7 2.25 3.29 -10.64
CA THR A 7 3.43 3.34 -9.76
C THR A 7 4.67 2.80 -10.48
N GLN A 8 4.57 1.70 -11.25
CA GLN A 8 5.70 1.18 -12.03
C GLN A 8 6.24 2.23 -13.01
N LEU A 9 5.34 2.88 -13.75
CA LEU A 9 5.72 3.90 -14.72
C LEU A 9 6.27 5.15 -14.05
N GLN A 10 5.74 5.54 -12.89
CA GLN A 10 6.30 6.62 -12.08
C GLN A 10 7.71 6.29 -11.60
N ILE A 11 7.97 5.06 -11.15
CA ILE A 11 9.32 4.61 -10.76
C ILE A 11 10.27 4.74 -11.95
N ILE A 12 9.87 4.27 -13.14
CA ILE A 12 10.69 4.38 -14.36
C ILE A 12 10.99 5.85 -14.65
N VAL A 13 9.98 6.72 -14.62
CA VAL A 13 10.16 8.17 -14.86
C VAL A 13 11.07 8.82 -13.81
N ASN A 14 10.99 8.40 -12.55
CA ASN A 14 11.75 9.01 -11.46
C ASN A 14 13.20 8.51 -11.36
N THR A 15 13.53 7.38 -11.99
CA THR A 15 14.83 6.71 -11.81
C THR A 15 15.63 6.54 -13.10
N SER A 16 14.97 6.65 -14.26
CA SER A 16 15.64 6.54 -15.56
C SER A 16 16.10 7.90 -16.07
N ASP A 17 17.19 7.90 -16.82
CA ASP A 17 17.64 9.06 -17.59
C ASP A 17 16.57 9.52 -18.60
N GLU A 18 16.45 10.83 -18.85
CA GLU A 18 15.49 11.37 -19.81
C GLU A 18 15.76 10.89 -21.25
N GLU A 19 17.01 10.56 -21.57
CA GLU A 19 17.40 9.98 -22.87
C GLU A 19 16.98 8.50 -23.00
N ASN A 20 16.60 7.85 -21.90
CA ASN A 20 16.18 6.46 -21.92
C ASN A 20 14.81 6.30 -22.60
N ILE A 21 14.72 5.38 -23.56
CA ILE A 21 13.45 5.11 -24.25
C ILE A 21 12.34 4.64 -23.29
N SER A 22 12.69 3.92 -22.23
CA SER A 22 11.75 3.49 -21.18
C SER A 22 11.15 4.68 -20.43
N PHE A 23 11.96 5.71 -20.15
CA PHE A 23 11.48 6.97 -19.57
C PHE A 23 10.46 7.63 -20.51
N THR A 24 10.80 7.76 -21.78
CA THR A 24 9.93 8.38 -22.79
C THR A 24 8.59 7.65 -22.91
N ILE A 25 8.63 6.32 -23.08
CA ILE A 25 7.41 5.51 -23.20
C ILE A 25 6.55 5.63 -21.93
N ALA A 26 7.16 5.53 -20.75
CA ALA A 26 6.45 5.65 -19.48
C ALA A 26 5.78 7.03 -19.31
N LYS A 27 6.50 8.11 -19.64
CA LYS A 27 6.00 9.49 -19.57
C LYS A 27 4.83 9.72 -20.53
N VAL A 28 4.89 9.19 -21.75
CA VAL A 28 3.79 9.29 -22.73
C VAL A 28 2.57 8.50 -22.24
N LEU A 29 2.75 7.26 -21.78
CA LEU A 29 1.67 6.43 -21.24
C LEU A 29 0.96 7.12 -20.07
N LEU A 30 1.71 7.66 -19.10
CA LEU A 30 1.16 8.38 -17.95
C LEU A 30 0.31 9.59 -18.36
N LYS A 31 0.73 10.35 -19.37
CA LYS A 31 -0.05 11.48 -19.92
C LYS A 31 -1.34 10.99 -20.60
N SER A 32 -1.28 9.88 -21.32
CA SER A 32 -2.43 9.34 -22.05
C SER A 32 -3.56 8.83 -21.16
N ILE A 33 -3.29 8.38 -19.92
CA ILE A 33 -4.33 7.94 -18.97
C ILE A 33 -5.45 8.99 -18.83
N LYS A 34 -5.05 10.26 -18.68
CA LYS A 34 -5.98 11.37 -18.49
C LYS A 34 -6.70 11.71 -19.79
N ASN A 35 -5.95 11.73 -20.90
CA ASN A 35 -6.39 12.35 -22.14
C ASN A 35 -7.18 11.37 -23.02
N ASP A 36 -6.55 10.27 -23.44
CA ASP A 36 -7.00 9.51 -24.61
C ASP A 36 -6.71 8.00 -24.55
N ILE A 37 -6.47 7.45 -23.35
CA ILE A 37 -6.13 6.03 -23.19
C ILE A 37 -7.15 5.06 -23.82
N ASN A 38 -8.43 5.43 -23.88
CA ASN A 38 -9.48 4.60 -24.47
C ASN A 38 -9.29 4.38 -25.98
N ASP A 39 -8.72 5.35 -26.68
CA ASP A 39 -8.58 5.34 -28.15
C ASP A 39 -7.13 5.11 -28.58
N LEU A 40 -6.16 5.31 -27.68
CA LEU A 40 -4.74 5.12 -27.96
C LEU A 40 -4.44 3.73 -28.53
N THR A 41 -3.78 3.67 -29.69
CA THR A 41 -3.26 2.42 -30.28
C THR A 41 -1.76 2.27 -30.06
N ILE A 42 -1.22 1.06 -30.31
CA ILE A 42 0.23 0.83 -30.23
C ILE A 42 1.01 1.61 -31.30
N ASN A 43 0.39 1.87 -32.46
CA ASN A 43 0.97 2.71 -33.52
C ASN A 43 1.08 4.15 -33.04
N ASP A 44 -0.01 4.71 -32.50
CA ASP A 44 0.00 6.07 -31.95
C ASP A 44 1.05 6.22 -30.84
N LEU A 45 1.19 5.20 -29.99
CA LEU A 45 2.19 5.21 -28.92
C LEU A 45 3.62 5.17 -29.48
N ALA A 46 3.88 4.37 -30.50
CA ALA A 46 5.17 4.29 -31.17
C ALA A 46 5.53 5.64 -31.81
N ASP A 47 4.58 6.25 -32.53
CA ASP A 47 4.75 7.55 -33.18
C ASP A 47 5.02 8.67 -32.15
N ARG A 48 4.26 8.71 -31.05
CA ARG A 48 4.47 9.71 -29.95
C ARG A 48 5.80 9.56 -29.24
N CYS A 49 6.35 8.34 -29.22
CA CYS A 49 7.64 8.06 -28.60
C CYS A 49 8.80 8.10 -29.60
N TYR A 50 8.56 8.44 -30.87
CA TYR A 50 9.53 8.40 -31.95
C TYR A 50 10.31 7.07 -32.01
N THR A 51 9.59 5.95 -31.87
CA THR A 51 10.19 4.61 -31.84
C THR A 51 9.34 3.60 -32.61
N SER A 52 9.82 2.35 -32.68
CA SER A 52 9.10 1.27 -33.38
C SER A 52 8.07 0.59 -32.47
N ILE A 53 7.03 0.00 -33.08
CA ILE A 53 6.06 -0.89 -32.41
C ILE A 53 6.77 -2.03 -31.66
N SER A 54 7.88 -2.54 -32.21
CA SER A 54 8.68 -3.60 -31.58
C SER A 54 9.33 -3.15 -30.28
N THR A 55 9.77 -1.88 -30.20
CA THR A 55 10.32 -1.29 -28.99
C THR A 55 9.23 -1.13 -27.93
N ILE A 56 8.07 -0.59 -28.32
CA ILE A 56 6.90 -0.48 -27.43
C ILE A 56 6.49 -1.85 -26.90
N SER A 57 6.42 -2.87 -27.76
CA SER A 57 6.03 -4.23 -27.37
C SER A 57 7.02 -4.85 -26.38
N ARG A 58 8.33 -4.65 -26.57
CA ARG A 58 9.36 -5.11 -25.62
C ARG A 58 9.22 -4.42 -24.26
N PHE A 59 8.96 -3.11 -24.25
CA PHE A 59 8.74 -2.36 -23.02
C PHE A 59 7.50 -2.88 -22.26
N ILE A 60 6.39 -3.11 -22.95
CA ILE A 60 5.17 -3.65 -22.35
C ILE A 60 5.40 -5.05 -21.75
N LYS A 61 6.15 -5.90 -22.45
CA LYS A 61 6.56 -7.21 -21.93
C LYS A 61 7.47 -7.10 -20.71
N SER A 62 8.37 -6.11 -20.66
CA SER A 62 9.20 -5.88 -19.46
C SER A 62 8.40 -5.41 -18.25
N LEU A 63 7.23 -4.79 -18.47
CA LEU A 63 6.26 -4.48 -17.42
C LEU A 63 5.39 -5.70 -17.05
N GLY A 64 5.59 -6.83 -17.73
CA GLY A 64 4.95 -8.11 -17.48
C GLY A 64 3.52 -8.24 -17.98
N TYR A 65 3.21 -7.53 -19.07
CA TYR A 65 1.98 -7.70 -19.85
C TYR A 65 2.32 -8.32 -21.21
N ASP A 66 1.48 -9.24 -21.67
CA ASP A 66 1.71 -9.96 -22.92
C ASP A 66 1.45 -9.08 -24.15
N SER A 67 0.59 -8.07 -24.01
CA SER A 67 0.21 -7.17 -25.10
C SER A 67 -0.13 -5.75 -24.64
N PHE A 68 -0.11 -4.80 -25.58
CA PHE A 68 -0.56 -3.43 -25.33
C PHE A 68 -2.04 -3.35 -24.94
N ASN A 69 -2.89 -4.20 -25.53
CA ASN A 69 -4.31 -4.23 -25.21
C ASN A 69 -4.56 -4.69 -23.77
N GLU A 70 -3.78 -5.64 -23.28
CA GLU A 70 -3.84 -6.06 -21.87
C GLU A 70 -3.45 -4.93 -20.92
N LEU A 71 -2.30 -4.29 -21.18
CA LEU A 71 -1.85 -3.12 -20.42
C LEU A 71 -2.88 -1.99 -20.46
N LYS A 72 -3.44 -1.67 -21.64
CA LYS A 72 -4.50 -0.66 -21.82
C LYS A 72 -5.75 -0.98 -21.00
N LYS A 73 -6.19 -2.24 -20.95
CA LYS A 73 -7.31 -2.66 -20.09
C LYS A 73 -7.03 -2.36 -18.62
N LYS A 74 -5.84 -2.70 -18.13
CA LYS A 74 -5.43 -2.43 -16.75
C LYS A 74 -5.35 -0.93 -16.44
N PHE A 75 -4.94 -0.10 -17.39
CA PHE A 75 -5.02 1.35 -17.25
C PHE A 75 -6.44 1.87 -17.11
N ILE A 76 -7.38 1.35 -17.89
CA ILE A 76 -8.80 1.77 -17.84
C ILE A 76 -9.41 1.39 -16.49
N GLU A 77 -9.18 0.15 -16.04
CA GLU A 77 -9.58 -0.30 -14.69
C GLU A 77 -8.98 0.62 -13.61
N ARG A 78 -7.68 0.96 -13.75
CA ARG A 78 -7.01 1.82 -12.78
C ARG A 78 -7.53 3.25 -12.76
N LYS A 79 -7.92 3.81 -13.92
CA LYS A 79 -8.53 5.14 -14.04
C LYS A 79 -9.85 5.23 -13.26
N GLN A 80 -10.67 4.18 -13.32
CA GLN A 80 -11.92 4.09 -12.54
C GLN A 80 -11.63 4.06 -11.03
N ILE A 81 -10.69 3.21 -10.58
CA ILE A 81 -10.26 3.16 -9.18
C ILE A 81 -9.67 4.50 -8.72
N GLY A 82 -8.93 5.20 -9.59
CA GLY A 82 -8.36 6.52 -9.27
C GLY A 82 -9.44 7.57 -8.98
N ALA A 83 -10.56 7.54 -9.71
CA ALA A 83 -11.70 8.42 -9.47
C ALA A 83 -12.40 8.08 -8.14
N GLU A 84 -12.56 6.80 -7.81
CA GLU A 84 -13.10 6.35 -6.52
C GLU A 84 -12.20 6.81 -5.35
N LEU A 85 -10.89 6.59 -5.43
CA LEU A 85 -9.93 7.03 -4.40
C LEU A 85 -9.92 8.56 -4.22
N LEU A 86 -10.14 9.31 -5.30
CA LEU A 86 -10.24 10.77 -5.22
C LEU A 86 -11.56 11.19 -4.57
N ASN A 87 -12.67 10.57 -4.95
CA ASN A 87 -13.98 10.81 -4.32
C ASN A 87 -13.96 10.47 -2.83
N ASP A 88 -13.37 9.32 -2.48
CA ASP A 88 -13.08 8.96 -1.10
C ASP A 88 -12.31 10.09 -0.45
N ASN A 89 -11.18 10.56 -1.01
CA ASN A 89 -10.41 11.69 -0.44
C ASN A 89 -11.21 13.00 -0.29
N LEU A 90 -12.15 13.30 -1.18
CA LEU A 90 -12.97 14.52 -1.17
C LEU A 90 -14.09 14.51 -0.12
N GLU A 91 -14.57 13.33 0.32
CA GLU A 91 -15.74 13.15 1.22
C GLU A 91 -15.76 13.97 2.55
N ASN A 92 -14.70 14.71 2.90
CA ASN A 92 -14.67 15.65 4.05
C ASN A 92 -13.77 16.88 3.79
N MET A 93 -13.40 17.12 2.53
CA MET A 93 -12.55 18.22 2.06
C MET A 93 -13.12 18.77 0.74
N ASN A 94 -14.45 18.95 0.70
CA ASN A 94 -15.14 19.54 -0.44
C ASN A 94 -14.92 21.06 -0.44
N PHE A 95 -13.70 21.47 -0.82
CA PHE A 95 -13.34 22.87 -0.96
C PHE A 95 -14.31 23.60 -1.88
N ASP A 96 -14.80 24.75 -1.42
CA ASP A 96 -15.73 25.62 -2.16
C ASP A 96 -15.08 26.97 -2.56
N PHE A 97 -13.78 27.14 -2.23
CA PHE A 97 -12.96 28.32 -2.44
C PHE A 97 -13.47 29.59 -1.73
N LYS A 98 -14.48 29.47 -0.88
CA LYS A 98 -15.08 30.58 -0.11
C LYS A 98 -14.87 30.38 1.38
N ASN A 99 -15.11 29.16 1.87
CA ASN A 99 -15.08 28.75 3.27
C ASN A 99 -14.04 27.65 3.53
N ASP A 100 -13.03 27.53 2.66
CA ASP A 100 -12.00 26.49 2.75
C ASP A 100 -11.35 26.39 4.14
N LYS A 101 -11.19 27.52 4.85
CA LYS A 101 -10.67 27.51 6.23
C LYS A 101 -11.61 26.79 7.22
N GLU A 102 -12.92 26.95 7.09
CA GLU A 102 -13.90 26.26 7.94
C GLU A 102 -13.93 24.77 7.64
N ILE A 103 -13.87 24.40 6.36
CA ILE A 103 -13.76 23.01 5.91
C ILE A 103 -12.48 22.36 6.49
N LEU A 104 -11.34 23.05 6.40
CA LEU A 104 -10.08 22.60 6.98
C LEU A 104 -10.17 22.45 8.49
N ASN A 105 -10.77 23.42 9.19
CA ASN A 105 -10.95 23.35 10.63
C ASN A 105 -11.80 22.13 11.01
N SER A 106 -12.92 21.90 10.34
CA SER A 106 -13.78 20.72 10.57
C SER A 106 -13.01 19.42 10.36
N PHE A 107 -12.25 19.34 9.27
CA PHE A 107 -11.42 18.18 8.95
C PHE A 107 -10.34 17.92 10.03
N VAL A 108 -9.60 18.96 10.44
CA VAL A 108 -8.58 18.85 11.50
C VAL A 108 -9.22 18.47 12.83
N GLN A 109 -10.38 19.03 13.18
CA GLN A 109 -11.09 18.63 14.40
C GLN A 109 -11.53 17.17 14.37
N SER A 110 -12.00 16.66 13.22
CA SER A 110 -12.31 15.24 13.05
C SER A 110 -11.10 14.34 13.28
N ILE A 111 -9.93 14.73 12.76
CA ILE A 111 -8.66 14.02 13.01
C ILE A 111 -8.31 14.06 14.49
N ASN A 112 -8.34 15.24 15.12
CA ASN A 112 -8.00 15.42 16.53
C ASN A 112 -8.85 14.54 17.45
N VAL A 113 -10.18 14.52 17.24
CA VAL A 113 -11.09 13.65 18.00
C VAL A 113 -10.71 12.18 17.79
N SER A 114 -10.50 11.77 16.54
CA SER A 114 -10.13 10.39 16.24
C SER A 114 -8.78 9.96 16.81
N LEU A 115 -7.79 10.86 16.88
CA LEU A 115 -6.48 10.57 17.45
C LEU A 115 -6.53 10.51 18.98
N LYS A 116 -7.30 11.38 19.63
CA LYS A 116 -7.51 11.32 21.08
C LYS A 116 -8.15 10.00 21.50
N GLU A 117 -9.25 9.62 20.84
CA GLU A 117 -9.92 8.34 21.09
C GLU A 117 -9.00 7.14 20.81
N PHE A 118 -8.15 7.24 19.78
CA PHE A 118 -7.18 6.19 19.50
C PHE A 118 -6.18 6.02 20.64
N ILE A 119 -5.59 7.11 21.14
CA ILE A 119 -4.61 7.08 22.23
C ILE A 119 -5.24 6.58 23.53
N GLU A 120 -6.46 7.02 23.85
CA GLU A 120 -7.18 6.60 25.06
C GLU A 120 -7.46 5.09 25.08
N ASN A 121 -7.63 4.46 23.92
CA ASN A 121 -7.93 3.04 23.78
C ASN A 121 -6.72 2.23 23.26
N LEU A 122 -5.54 2.83 23.18
CA LEU A 122 -4.36 2.16 22.64
C LEU A 122 -3.85 1.13 23.64
N ASP A 123 -3.96 -0.14 23.27
CA ASP A 123 -3.43 -1.25 24.05
C ASP A 123 -1.91 -1.33 23.88
N LEU A 124 -1.18 -0.71 24.82
CA LEU A 124 0.28 -0.71 24.85
C LEU A 124 0.87 -2.10 25.14
N ASP A 125 0.18 -2.92 25.93
CA ASP A 125 0.62 -4.30 26.18
C ASP A 125 0.51 -5.12 24.89
N ALA A 126 -0.53 -4.88 24.09
CA ALA A 126 -0.66 -5.53 22.80
C ALA A 126 0.47 -5.14 21.84
N ILE A 127 0.90 -3.88 21.86
CA ILE A 127 2.04 -3.38 21.09
C ILE A 127 3.35 -3.99 21.60
N ASP A 128 3.57 -4.03 22.90
CA ASP A 128 4.81 -4.59 23.47
C ASP A 128 4.96 -6.08 23.14
N ASN A 129 3.86 -6.83 23.20
CA ASN A 129 3.84 -8.21 22.72
C ASN A 129 4.15 -8.34 21.23
N LEU A 130 3.71 -7.40 20.39
CA LEU A 130 4.08 -7.39 18.96
C LEU A 130 5.56 -7.07 18.78
N ILE A 131 6.10 -6.13 19.55
CA ILE A 131 7.52 -5.78 19.55
C ILE A 131 8.36 -7.00 19.95
N ASP A 132 7.92 -7.79 20.92
CA ASP A 132 8.60 -9.02 21.35
C ASP A 132 8.60 -10.07 20.25
N LEU A 133 7.45 -10.29 19.59
CA LEU A 133 7.38 -11.17 18.42
C LEU A 133 8.33 -10.71 17.31
N ILE A 134 8.36 -9.40 17.02
CA ILE A 134 9.29 -8.83 16.05
C ILE A 134 10.72 -9.10 16.48
N TYR A 135 11.09 -8.83 17.74
CA TYR A 135 12.45 -9.01 18.24
C TYR A 135 12.92 -10.46 18.15
N GLU A 136 12.13 -11.39 18.67
CA GLU A 136 12.47 -12.81 18.85
C GLU A 136 12.55 -13.60 17.53
N HIS A 137 11.73 -13.26 16.53
CA HIS A 137 11.62 -14.07 15.31
C HIS A 137 12.52 -13.51 14.21
N LYS A 138 13.24 -14.39 13.50
CA LYS A 138 14.10 -13.98 12.39
C LYS A 138 13.29 -13.61 11.14
N ASP A 139 12.25 -14.39 10.85
CA ASP A 139 11.47 -14.27 9.63
C ASP A 139 10.21 -13.42 9.88
N ILE A 140 10.35 -12.10 9.76
CA ILE A 140 9.25 -11.14 9.86
C ILE A 140 8.84 -10.69 8.46
N TYR A 141 7.53 -10.65 8.21
CA TYR A 141 6.95 -10.21 6.94
C TYR A 141 5.87 -9.15 7.18
N PHE A 142 5.98 -8.02 6.50
CA PHE A 142 4.91 -7.03 6.42
C PHE A 142 4.08 -7.21 5.15
N PHE A 143 2.77 -7.02 5.28
CA PHE A 143 1.82 -7.11 4.18
C PHE A 143 0.87 -5.91 4.17
N GLY A 144 0.79 -5.25 3.02
CA GLY A 144 -0.02 -4.07 2.80
C GLY A 144 0.23 -3.46 1.43
N PHE A 145 -0.65 -2.58 0.98
CA PHE A 145 -0.50 -1.89 -0.31
C PHE A 145 -0.85 -0.41 -0.20
N GLN A 146 -0.46 0.40 -1.19
CA GLN A 146 -0.71 1.84 -1.25
C GLN A 146 -0.23 2.55 0.03
N LEU A 147 -1.07 3.37 0.67
CA LEU A 147 -0.66 4.22 1.78
C LEU A 147 -0.14 3.42 3.00
N PRO A 148 -0.82 2.36 3.49
CA PRO A 148 -0.22 1.46 4.47
C PRO A 148 1.11 0.86 4.02
N GLY A 149 1.23 0.48 2.74
CA GLY A 149 2.47 -0.06 2.18
C GLY A 149 3.64 0.93 2.24
N TYR A 150 3.40 2.22 1.97
CA TYR A 150 4.45 3.25 2.09
C TYR A 150 4.91 3.44 3.55
N PHE A 151 3.99 3.37 4.51
CA PHE A 151 4.38 3.39 5.94
C PHE A 151 5.17 2.15 6.33
N MET A 152 4.81 0.97 5.81
CA MET A 152 5.59 -0.26 6.02
C MET A 152 6.99 -0.17 5.44
N GLN A 153 7.14 0.39 4.24
CA GLN A 153 8.45 0.60 3.63
C GLN A 153 9.32 1.52 4.49
N HIS A 154 8.74 2.58 5.05
CA HIS A 154 9.43 3.44 5.99
C HIS A 154 9.79 2.70 7.29
N LEU A 155 8.86 1.95 7.90
CA LEU A 155 9.14 1.13 9.07
C LEU A 155 10.23 0.10 8.81
N GLN A 156 10.20 -0.59 7.68
CA GLN A 156 11.23 -1.54 7.25
C GLN A 156 12.60 -0.88 7.23
N TYR A 157 12.70 0.33 6.67
CA TYR A 157 13.94 1.12 6.69
C TYR A 157 14.39 1.44 8.12
N LEU A 158 13.48 1.88 9.01
CA LEU A 158 13.84 2.20 10.39
C LEU A 158 14.30 0.96 11.17
N PHE A 159 13.57 -0.15 11.08
CA PHE A 159 13.96 -1.43 11.69
C PHE A 159 15.33 -1.91 11.19
N PHE A 160 15.61 -1.76 9.90
CA PHE A 160 16.90 -2.14 9.34
C PHE A 160 18.06 -1.34 9.96
N ASN A 161 17.89 -0.02 10.14
CA ASN A 161 18.91 0.84 10.75
C ASN A 161 19.21 0.52 12.22
N ILE A 162 18.32 -0.21 12.90
CA ILE A 162 18.51 -0.69 14.27
C ILE A 162 18.78 -2.20 14.32
N GLY A 163 19.28 -2.77 13.22
CA GLY A 163 19.76 -4.15 13.15
C GLY A 163 18.68 -5.21 12.95
N LYS A 164 17.42 -4.83 12.67
CA LYS A 164 16.32 -5.77 12.44
C LYS A 164 15.88 -5.81 10.98
N TYR A 165 16.07 -6.95 10.33
CA TYR A 165 15.61 -7.17 8.97
C TYR A 165 14.13 -7.59 8.94
N ILE A 166 13.32 -6.91 8.13
CA ILE A 166 11.90 -7.22 7.90
C ILE A 166 11.67 -7.34 6.40
N ASN A 167 10.95 -8.37 5.97
CA ASN A 167 10.58 -8.57 4.58
C ASN A 167 9.33 -7.75 4.23
N PHE A 168 9.39 -6.96 3.17
CA PHE A 168 8.23 -6.22 2.64
C PHE A 168 8.41 -6.01 1.14
N ALA A 169 7.30 -6.05 0.41
CA ALA A 169 7.26 -5.66 -0.98
C ALA A 169 5.95 -4.94 -1.30
N GLN A 170 6.01 -3.89 -2.10
CA GLN A 170 4.83 -3.11 -2.49
C GLN A 170 3.94 -3.88 -3.50
N GLY A 171 4.56 -4.71 -4.36
CA GLY A 171 3.89 -5.38 -5.48
C GLY A 171 3.09 -6.60 -5.07
N GLU A 172 1.99 -6.87 -5.78
CA GLU A 172 1.12 -8.00 -5.49
C GLU A 172 1.83 -9.35 -5.58
N GLN A 173 2.49 -9.61 -6.72
CA GLN A 173 3.18 -10.88 -6.95
C GLN A 173 4.34 -11.09 -5.98
N GLU A 174 5.04 -10.02 -5.63
CA GLU A 174 6.11 -10.09 -4.63
C GLU A 174 5.54 -10.39 -3.23
N GLN A 175 4.38 -9.82 -2.87
CA GLN A 175 3.71 -10.19 -1.62
C GLN A 175 3.23 -11.65 -1.62
N GLU A 176 2.71 -12.16 -2.73
CA GLU A 176 2.40 -13.60 -2.86
C GLU A 176 3.65 -14.47 -2.71
N ARG A 177 4.77 -14.05 -3.30
CA ARG A 177 6.06 -14.73 -3.17
C ARG A 177 6.55 -14.71 -1.73
N LEU A 178 6.48 -13.57 -1.04
CA LEU A 178 6.82 -13.45 0.37
C LEU A 178 5.95 -14.35 1.24
N ALA A 179 4.63 -14.41 0.99
CA ALA A 179 3.75 -15.32 1.71
C ALA A 179 4.14 -16.79 1.50
N LYS A 180 4.53 -17.19 0.28
CA LYS A 180 5.02 -18.55 0.01
C LYS A 180 6.36 -18.87 0.68
N GLN A 181 7.15 -17.87 1.03
CA GLN A 181 8.42 -18.00 1.74
C GLN A 181 8.26 -18.13 3.25
N SER A 182 7.11 -17.71 3.81
CA SER A 182 6.81 -17.91 5.23
C SER A 182 6.72 -19.38 5.61
N ASN A 183 6.92 -19.64 6.90
CA ASN A 183 6.94 -20.96 7.53
C ASN A 183 6.32 -20.87 8.94
N GLU A 184 6.32 -21.98 9.68
CA GLU A 184 5.76 -22.09 11.04
C GLU A 184 6.43 -21.17 12.07
N ASP A 185 7.71 -20.80 11.87
CA ASP A 185 8.48 -19.90 12.73
C ASP A 185 8.38 -18.42 12.27
N SER A 186 7.59 -18.13 11.23
CA SER A 186 7.47 -16.77 10.69
C SER A 186 6.40 -15.95 11.42
N VAL A 187 6.60 -14.64 11.47
CA VAL A 187 5.58 -13.67 11.91
C VAL A 187 5.16 -12.78 10.74
N SER A 188 3.91 -12.91 10.34
CA SER A 188 3.29 -12.13 9.27
C SER A 188 2.40 -11.05 9.85
N ILE A 189 2.72 -9.79 9.58
CA ILE A 189 1.99 -8.62 10.08
C ILE A 189 1.28 -7.96 8.91
N ILE A 190 -0.04 -8.11 8.87
CA ILE A 190 -0.90 -7.58 7.82
C ILE A 190 -1.49 -6.26 8.30
N PHE A 191 -1.21 -5.15 7.61
CA PHE A 191 -1.88 -3.89 7.89
C PHE A 191 -2.99 -3.67 6.87
N SER A 192 -4.21 -3.93 7.32
CA SER A 192 -5.43 -3.81 6.55
C SER A 192 -6.38 -2.84 7.24
N VAL A 193 -5.99 -1.56 7.30
CA VAL A 193 -6.66 -0.48 8.07
C VAL A 193 -8.19 -0.55 7.95
N ASP A 194 -8.73 -0.49 6.73
CA ASP A 194 -10.18 -0.53 6.48
C ASP A 194 -10.71 -1.90 6.06
N GLY A 195 -9.84 -2.91 5.98
CA GLY A 195 -10.19 -4.23 5.42
C GLY A 195 -9.84 -4.43 3.95
N ASN A 196 -9.49 -3.36 3.22
CA ASN A 196 -9.25 -3.41 1.78
C ASN A 196 -8.15 -4.39 1.38
N TYR A 197 -7.10 -4.54 2.19
CA TYR A 197 -6.05 -5.50 1.92
C TYR A 197 -6.59 -6.93 1.96
N LEU A 198 -7.23 -7.31 3.07
CA LEU A 198 -7.78 -8.66 3.23
C LEU A 198 -8.87 -8.98 2.20
N ASN A 199 -9.72 -8.02 1.85
CA ASN A 199 -10.76 -8.22 0.83
C ASN A 199 -10.18 -8.45 -0.57
N LYS A 200 -9.13 -7.70 -0.96
CA LYS A 200 -8.53 -7.78 -2.29
C LYS A 200 -7.45 -8.86 -2.41
N LYS A 201 -6.77 -9.20 -1.32
CA LYS A 201 -5.60 -10.10 -1.26
C LYS A 201 -5.85 -11.31 -0.35
N TYR A 202 -7.08 -11.84 -0.34
CA TYR A 202 -7.44 -12.99 0.48
C TYR A 202 -6.58 -14.23 0.19
N ASN A 203 -6.09 -14.41 -1.05
CA ASN A 203 -5.16 -15.50 -1.40
C ASN A 203 -3.85 -15.45 -0.62
N VAL A 204 -3.30 -14.24 -0.39
CA VAL A 204 -2.10 -14.05 0.44
C VAL A 204 -2.39 -14.52 1.85
N PHE A 205 -3.53 -14.10 2.42
CA PHE A 205 -3.95 -14.51 3.76
C PHE A 205 -4.05 -16.04 3.90
N TYR A 206 -4.72 -16.72 2.96
CA TYR A 206 -4.86 -18.18 3.03
C TYR A 206 -3.52 -18.90 2.81
N THR A 207 -2.64 -18.37 1.96
CA THR A 207 -1.28 -18.90 1.81
C THR A 207 -0.54 -18.82 3.15
N LEU A 208 -0.62 -17.71 3.87
CA LEU A 208 0.00 -17.57 5.20
C LEU A 208 -0.58 -18.57 6.21
N LYS A 209 -1.90 -18.80 6.19
CA LYS A 209 -2.54 -19.82 7.04
C LYS A 209 -2.04 -21.23 6.72
N GLU A 210 -1.89 -21.56 5.44
CA GLU A 210 -1.35 -22.85 5.00
C GLU A 210 0.11 -23.05 5.44
N LYS A 211 0.90 -21.98 5.53
CA LYS A 211 2.30 -22.03 5.99
C LYS A 211 2.46 -22.18 7.50
N GLY A 212 1.41 -21.93 8.28
CA GLY A 212 1.37 -22.21 9.72
C GLY A 212 2.06 -21.17 10.62
N GLY A 213 2.63 -20.10 10.06
CA GLY A 213 3.23 -19.02 10.86
C GLY A 213 2.20 -18.16 11.57
N LYS A 214 2.66 -17.33 12.51
CA LYS A 214 1.81 -16.38 13.26
C LYS A 214 1.33 -15.26 12.35
N ILE A 215 0.03 -14.97 12.37
CA ILE A 215 -0.59 -13.88 11.63
C ILE A 215 -1.13 -12.82 12.60
N ILE A 216 -0.55 -11.62 12.53
CA ILE A 216 -0.96 -10.45 13.28
C ILE A 216 -1.66 -9.48 12.33
N LEU A 217 -2.88 -9.06 12.67
CA LEU A 217 -3.64 -8.09 11.89
C LEU A 217 -3.67 -6.74 12.57
N ILE A 218 -3.25 -5.69 11.85
CA ILE A 218 -3.40 -4.29 12.23
C ILE A 218 -4.57 -3.70 11.42
N THR A 219 -5.64 -3.28 12.10
CA THR A 219 -6.87 -2.81 11.44
C THR A 219 -7.60 -1.80 12.32
N GLN A 220 -8.41 -0.91 11.76
CA GLN A 220 -9.44 -0.21 12.53
C GLN A 220 -10.83 -0.81 12.34
N ASN A 221 -11.01 -1.74 11.40
CA ASN A 221 -12.30 -2.32 11.05
C ASN A 221 -12.59 -3.61 11.88
N PRO A 222 -13.55 -3.59 12.82
CA PRO A 222 -13.91 -4.75 13.64
C PRO A 222 -14.81 -5.77 12.92
N ALA A 223 -15.38 -5.41 11.76
CA ALA A 223 -16.32 -6.26 11.02
C ALA A 223 -15.63 -7.29 10.10
N LEU A 224 -14.30 -7.35 10.10
CA LEU A 224 -13.54 -8.23 9.22
C LEU A 224 -13.68 -9.70 9.63
N LYS A 225 -14.37 -10.49 8.81
CA LYS A 225 -14.58 -11.92 9.07
C LYS A 225 -13.27 -12.69 9.25
N LEU A 226 -12.25 -12.35 8.45
CA LEU A 226 -10.92 -12.99 8.51
C LEU A 226 -10.15 -12.63 9.79
N ALA A 227 -10.50 -11.56 10.50
CA ALA A 227 -9.81 -11.17 11.73
C ALA A 227 -9.87 -12.27 12.81
N LYS A 228 -10.94 -13.07 12.82
CA LYS A 228 -11.13 -14.21 13.75
C LYS A 228 -10.16 -15.37 13.49
N GLN A 229 -9.48 -15.39 12.35
CA GLN A 229 -8.54 -16.45 11.95
C GLN A 229 -7.08 -16.03 12.16
N CYS A 230 -6.84 -14.77 12.56
CA CYS A 230 -5.54 -14.26 12.95
C CYS A 230 -5.22 -14.65 14.39
N ASP A 231 -3.94 -14.86 14.68
CA ASP A 231 -3.46 -15.16 16.04
C ASP A 231 -3.59 -13.95 16.97
N LYS A 232 -3.49 -12.74 16.41
CA LYS A 232 -3.74 -11.50 17.13
C LYS A 232 -4.30 -10.43 16.20
N VAL A 233 -5.17 -9.59 16.76
CA VAL A 233 -5.67 -8.38 16.09
C VAL A 233 -5.36 -7.19 16.98
N ILE A 234 -4.69 -6.19 16.42
CA ILE A 234 -4.44 -4.90 17.08
C ILE A 234 -5.31 -3.86 16.39
N TYR A 235 -6.20 -3.26 17.17
CA TYR A 235 -7.13 -2.26 16.68
C TYR A 235 -6.53 -0.86 16.70
N LEU A 236 -6.58 -0.17 15.56
CA LEU A 236 -6.24 1.25 15.44
C LEU A 236 -7.42 2.11 15.92
N GLY A 237 -7.93 1.84 17.13
CA GLY A 237 -9.10 2.50 17.72
C GLY A 237 -10.42 2.21 16.99
N ASN A 238 -11.44 3.02 17.27
CA ASN A 238 -12.80 2.81 16.75
C ASN A 238 -12.93 3.07 15.23
N TYR A 239 -13.77 2.26 14.58
CA TYR A 239 -14.14 2.44 13.17
C TYR A 239 -15.23 3.51 13.02
N LYS A 240 -14.83 4.75 12.78
CA LYS A 240 -15.76 5.86 12.49
C LYS A 240 -15.77 6.25 11.03
N ASN A 241 -14.57 6.44 10.46
CA ASN A 241 -14.39 6.70 9.04
C ASN A 241 -13.10 6.05 8.54
N ALA A 242 -13.06 5.72 7.26
CA ALA A 242 -11.87 5.13 6.63
C ALA A 242 -10.68 6.10 6.67
N LYS A 243 -10.93 7.38 6.39
CA LYS A 243 -9.89 8.42 6.29
C LYS A 243 -9.05 8.61 7.54
N ASN A 244 -9.64 8.62 8.73
CA ASN A 244 -8.87 8.92 9.93
C ASN A 244 -7.94 7.75 10.31
N GLY A 245 -8.23 6.55 9.80
CA GLY A 245 -7.38 5.36 9.94
C GLY A 245 -5.94 5.59 9.48
N ARG A 246 -5.71 6.42 8.44
CA ARG A 246 -4.35 6.70 7.96
C ARG A 246 -3.50 7.48 8.94
N TYR A 247 -4.10 8.42 9.68
CA TYR A 247 -3.39 9.20 10.69
C TYR A 247 -3.12 8.35 11.93
N LYS A 248 -4.10 7.51 12.33
CA LYS A 248 -3.91 6.54 13.41
C LYS A 248 -2.82 5.53 13.08
N LEU A 249 -2.76 5.03 11.84
CA LEU A 249 -1.69 4.15 11.39
C LEU A 249 -0.31 4.82 11.46
N HIS A 250 -0.22 6.10 11.10
CA HIS A 250 1.04 6.86 11.20
C HIS A 250 1.48 7.01 12.66
N VAL A 251 0.58 7.38 13.56
CA VAL A 251 0.90 7.43 15.00
C VAL A 251 1.29 6.04 15.52
N PHE A 252 0.58 4.98 15.12
CA PHE A 252 0.92 3.61 15.48
C PHE A 252 2.32 3.20 15.01
N SER A 253 2.72 3.55 13.78
CA SER A 253 4.06 3.25 13.28
C SER A 253 5.14 3.94 14.11
N GLU A 254 4.93 5.20 14.49
CA GLU A 254 5.84 5.95 15.36
C GLU A 254 5.94 5.30 16.75
N VAL A 255 4.81 4.93 17.36
CA VAL A 255 4.81 4.26 18.67
C VAL A 255 5.54 2.92 18.58
N LEU A 256 5.27 2.12 17.55
CA LEU A 256 5.87 0.79 17.38
C LEU A 256 7.41 0.86 17.32
N ILE A 257 7.96 1.71 16.46
CA ILE A 257 9.41 1.79 16.26
C ILE A 257 10.12 2.42 17.47
N ASN A 258 9.55 3.47 18.06
CA ASN A 258 10.16 4.13 19.22
C ASN A 258 10.15 3.22 20.44
N ARG A 259 9.06 2.49 20.68
CA ARG A 259 9.01 1.51 21.78
C ARG A 259 9.94 0.32 21.55
N TYR A 260 10.04 -0.17 20.31
CA TYR A 260 11.01 -1.21 19.97
C TYR A 260 12.44 -0.75 20.26
N TYR A 261 12.80 0.47 19.84
CA TYR A 261 14.11 1.04 20.10
C TYR A 261 14.39 1.10 21.61
N LEU A 262 13.46 1.67 22.40
CA LEU A 262 13.61 1.76 23.86
C LEU A 262 13.75 0.40 24.57
N LYS A 263 13.12 -0.65 24.05
CA LYS A 263 13.11 -1.98 24.69
C LYS A 263 14.35 -2.81 24.34
N TYR A 264 14.93 -2.62 23.14
CA TYR A 264 15.90 -3.54 22.57
C TYR A 264 17.17 -2.90 21.97
N ASN A 265 17.36 -1.59 22.06
CA ASN A 265 18.58 -0.88 21.65
C ASN A 265 19.06 0.08 22.74
#